data_AF-A0A2A2L6I9-F1
#
_entry.id   AF-A0A2A2L6I9-F1
#
_cell.length_a   1.000
_cell.length_b   1.000
_cell.length_c   1.000
_cell.angle_alpha   90.00
_cell.angle_beta   90.00
_cell.angle_gamma   90.00
#
_symmetry.space_group_name_H-M   'P 1'
#
loop_
_entity.id
_entity.type
_entity.pdbx_description
1 polymer ?
#
loop_
_entity_poly.entity_id
_entity_poly.type
_entity_poly.pdbx_seq_one_letter_code
_entity_poly.pdbx_strand_id
1 'polypeptide(L)'
;MPLQIGLRLKTISSAMEQLRLRSTNTTNTATSDSEWSTRSQPSCSVRSWLHSIERQLKDLEKRLLTGQTGGNLTKLLADHQVLQLEIQTEGQAQISRLTEQIKSSSLDELSGSEGRLREKRRAAVEVLRKRWHELYLNSLVLQLKIEDRLNRAQEESLPALLHQRQRTDSEKSGQGNAPLS
;
A
#
# COMPACT_ATOMS: atom_id res chain seq x y z
N MET A 1 -12.60 20.83 1.95
CA MET A 1 -12.57 19.90 0.80
C MET A 1 -11.29 20.01 -0.06
N PRO A 2 -10.84 21.17 -0.60
CA PRO A 2 -9.70 21.20 -1.52
C PRO A 2 -8.31 20.93 -0.88
N LEU A 3 -8.15 21.22 0.42
CA LEU A 3 -6.89 21.03 1.16
C LEU A 3 -6.53 19.53 1.36
N GLN A 4 -7.53 18.66 1.46
CA GLN A 4 -7.33 17.21 1.68
C GLN A 4 -6.80 16.50 0.42
N ILE A 5 -7.25 16.94 -0.76
CA ILE A 5 -6.77 16.44 -2.06
C ILE A 5 -5.33 16.89 -2.31
N GLY A 6 -5.00 18.15 -1.96
CA GLY A 6 -3.64 18.68 -2.09
C GLY A 6 -2.62 17.97 -1.20
N LEU A 7 -3.01 17.56 0.01
CA LEU A 7 -2.16 16.77 0.91
C LEU A 7 -1.94 15.35 0.36
N ARG A 8 -2.99 14.68 -0.13
CA ARG A 8 -2.86 13.35 -0.75
C ARG A 8 -1.96 13.36 -1.99
N LEU A 9 -2.08 14.36 -2.86
CA LEU A 9 -1.21 14.51 -4.03
C LEU A 9 0.26 14.76 -3.65
N LYS A 10 0.52 15.56 -2.61
CA LYS A 10 1.89 15.79 -2.12
C LYS A 10 2.50 14.54 -1.52
N THR A 11 1.73 13.75 -0.77
CA THR A 11 2.19 12.46 -0.22
C THR A 11 2.49 11.46 -1.32
N ILE A 12 1.64 11.36 -2.35
CA ILE A 12 1.87 10.51 -3.52
C ILE A 12 3.13 10.95 -4.27
N SER A 13 3.30 12.25 -4.56
CA SER A 13 4.49 12.77 -5.23
C SER A 13 5.77 12.51 -4.43
N SER A 14 5.73 12.69 -3.10
CA SER A 14 6.87 12.43 -2.23
C SER A 14 7.24 10.94 -2.18
N ALA A 15 6.25 10.05 -2.16
CA ALA A 15 6.48 8.60 -2.20
C ALA A 15 7.03 8.14 -3.57
N MET A 16 6.57 8.74 -4.67
CA MET A 16 7.12 8.49 -6.01
C MET A 16 8.57 8.97 -6.14
N GLU A 17 8.93 10.10 -5.52
CA GLU A 17 10.31 10.61 -5.46
C GLU A 17 11.23 9.64 -4.70
N GLN A 18 10.79 9.13 -3.55
CA GLN A 18 11.56 8.16 -2.76
C GLN A 18 11.74 6.82 -3.47
N LEU A 19 10.76 6.38 -4.25
CA LEU A 19 10.86 5.19 -5.09
C LEU A 19 11.86 5.38 -6.24
N ARG A 20 11.89 6.55 -6.89
CA ARG A 20 12.90 6.88 -7.90
C ARG A 20 14.32 6.82 -7.32
N LEU A 21 14.53 7.40 -6.14
CA LEU A 21 15.83 7.41 -5.46
C LEU A 21 16.27 6.00 -5.01
N ARG A 22 15.34 5.11 -4.68
CA ARG A 22 15.65 3.71 -4.36
C ARG A 22 16.03 2.91 -5.60
N SER A 23 15.33 3.10 -6.73
CA SER A 23 15.64 2.42 -7.99
C SER A 23 17.02 2.76 -8.56
N THR A 24 17.55 3.96 -8.29
CA THR A 24 18.90 4.35 -8.72
C THR A 24 20.02 3.80 -7.84
N ASN A 25 19.72 3.30 -6.64
CA ASN A 25 20.73 2.74 -5.73
C ASN A 25 20.90 1.22 -5.85
N THR A 26 19.96 0.50 -6.50
CA THR A 26 20.04 -0.97 -6.67
C THR A 26 20.87 -1.42 -7.88
N THR A 27 21.39 -0.50 -8.70
CA THR A 27 22.22 -0.83 -9.87
C THR A 27 23.72 -0.94 -9.56
N ASN A 28 24.16 -0.69 -8.32
CA ASN A 28 25.59 -0.64 -7.97
C ASN A 28 26.09 -1.86 -7.17
N THR A 29 25.33 -2.94 -7.09
CA THR A 29 25.77 -4.20 -6.45
C THR A 29 25.45 -5.40 -7.33
N ALA A 30 25.92 -5.35 -8.57
CA ALA A 30 26.07 -6.52 -9.42
C ALA A 30 27.53 -6.95 -9.40
N THR A 31 27.91 -7.77 -8.42
CA THR A 31 29.13 -8.58 -8.50
C THR A 31 28.78 -10.01 -8.16
N SER A 32 28.94 -10.85 -9.17
CA SER A 32 29.36 -12.26 -9.11
C SER A 32 28.62 -13.17 -8.13
N ASP A 33 27.81 -14.06 -8.69
CA ASP A 33 28.03 -15.52 -8.66
C ASP A 33 26.84 -16.13 -9.42
N SER A 34 27.05 -16.53 -10.68
CA SER A 34 27.39 -17.90 -11.10
C SER A 34 26.42 -18.95 -10.53
N GLU A 35 25.87 -19.76 -11.44
CA GLU A 35 24.89 -20.83 -11.21
C GLU A 35 23.40 -20.43 -11.29
N TRP A 36 22.98 -20.17 -12.53
CA TRP A 36 21.59 -20.26 -12.98
C TRP A 36 21.06 -21.70 -12.79
N SER A 37 20.66 -22.02 -11.56
CA SER A 37 20.00 -23.29 -11.23
C SER A 37 18.60 -23.31 -11.86
N THR A 38 18.44 -24.15 -12.88
CA THR A 38 17.33 -24.25 -13.83
C THR A 38 16.01 -24.78 -13.22
N ARG A 39 15.77 -24.60 -11.91
CA ARG A 39 14.63 -25.23 -11.21
C ARG A 39 13.82 -24.36 -10.25
N SER A 40 14.22 -23.11 -9.99
CA SER A 40 13.44 -22.15 -9.19
C SER A 40 12.62 -21.23 -10.11
N GLN A 41 11.42 -21.67 -10.47
CA GLN A 41 10.50 -20.95 -11.35
C GLN A 41 10.28 -19.49 -10.92
N PRO A 42 10.28 -18.51 -11.84
CA PRO A 42 9.87 -17.12 -11.57
C PRO A 42 8.50 -17.02 -10.90
N SER A 43 7.58 -17.96 -11.20
CA SER A 43 6.26 -18.06 -10.58
C SER A 43 6.28 -18.42 -9.09
N CYS A 44 7.32 -19.12 -8.60
CA CYS A 44 7.47 -19.42 -7.17
C CYS A 44 7.79 -18.15 -6.38
N SER A 45 8.67 -17.30 -6.92
CA SER A 45 9.00 -16.00 -6.35
C SER A 45 7.76 -15.10 -6.26
N VAL A 46 6.98 -14.98 -7.35
CA VAL A 46 5.73 -14.19 -7.38
C VAL A 46 4.71 -14.73 -6.38
N ARG A 47 4.56 -16.05 -6.23
CA ARG A 47 3.65 -16.64 -5.23
C ARG A 47 4.07 -16.26 -3.81
N SER A 48 5.35 -16.39 -3.49
CA SER A 48 5.88 -16.03 -2.17
C SER A 48 5.69 -14.55 -1.88
N TRP A 49 5.92 -13.68 -2.87
CA TRP A 49 5.64 -12.25 -2.76
C TRP A 49 4.16 -11.97 -2.50
N LEU A 50 3.24 -12.56 -3.27
CA LEU A 50 1.79 -12.44 -3.05
C LEU A 50 1.38 -12.89 -1.64
N HIS A 51 1.96 -13.98 -1.12
CA HIS A 51 1.71 -14.43 0.25
C HIS A 51 2.24 -13.45 1.32
N SER A 52 3.39 -12.79 1.06
CA SER A 52 3.93 -11.77 1.95
C SER A 52 3.00 -10.55 2.01
N ILE A 53 2.58 -10.04 0.85
CA ILE A 53 1.63 -8.94 0.74
C ILE A 53 0.33 -9.25 1.47
N GLU A 54 -0.23 -10.45 1.26
CA GLU A 54 -1.46 -10.88 1.92
C GLU A 54 -1.31 -10.89 3.45
N ARG A 55 -0.17 -11.34 3.96
CA ARG A 55 0.13 -11.32 5.39
C ARG A 55 0.23 -9.89 5.93
N GLN A 56 0.90 -9.00 5.21
CA GLN A 56 1.03 -7.59 5.60
C GLN A 56 -0.33 -6.87 5.59
N LEU A 57 -1.18 -7.12 4.59
CA LEU A 57 -2.55 -6.58 4.56
C LEU A 57 -3.36 -7.06 5.77
N LYS A 58 -3.32 -8.37 6.07
CA LYS A 58 -4.01 -8.93 7.24
C LYS A 58 -3.50 -8.34 8.57
N ASP A 59 -2.21 -8.07 8.68
CA ASP A 59 -1.65 -7.40 9.86
C ASP A 59 -2.16 -5.96 10.00
N LEU A 60 -2.19 -5.19 8.92
CA LEU A 60 -2.74 -3.82 8.92
C LEU A 60 -4.24 -3.82 9.26
N GLU A 61 -5.03 -4.75 8.72
CA GLU A 61 -6.43 -4.93 9.08
C GLU A 61 -6.60 -5.23 10.57
N LYS A 62 -5.78 -6.14 11.10
CA LYS A 62 -5.80 -6.48 12.53
C LYS A 62 -5.44 -5.27 13.39
N ARG A 63 -4.41 -4.51 13.02
CA ARG A 63 -4.00 -3.28 13.72
C ARG A 63 -5.11 -2.22 13.71
N LEU A 64 -5.87 -2.11 12.61
CA LEU A 64 -7.04 -1.25 12.53
C LEU A 64 -8.14 -1.72 13.50
N LEU A 65 -8.46 -3.01 13.50
CA LEU A 65 -9.55 -3.58 14.30
C LEU A 65 -9.26 -3.54 15.81
N THR A 66 -8.03 -3.91 16.19
CA THR A 66 -7.63 -4.07 17.60
C THR A 66 -7.17 -2.76 18.24
N GLY A 67 -6.99 -1.68 17.46
CA GLY A 67 -6.46 -0.41 17.98
C GLY A 67 -5.02 -0.51 18.49
N GLN A 68 -4.28 -1.59 18.15
CA GLN A 68 -2.90 -1.85 18.61
C GLN A 68 -1.91 -0.72 18.31
N THR A 69 -2.22 0.18 17.37
CA THR A 69 -1.40 1.37 17.07
C THR A 69 -1.55 2.49 18.10
N GLY A 70 -2.19 2.26 19.25
CA GLY A 70 -2.39 3.29 20.29
C GLY A 70 -3.19 4.50 19.80
N GLY A 71 -4.09 4.30 18.83
CA GLY A 71 -4.84 5.37 18.18
C GLY A 71 -4.09 6.14 17.08
N ASN A 72 -2.84 5.80 16.75
CA ASN A 72 -2.11 6.48 15.68
C ASN A 72 -2.55 5.97 14.29
N LEU A 73 -3.75 6.38 13.88
CA LEU A 73 -4.34 6.10 12.56
C LEU A 73 -3.51 6.70 11.42
N THR A 74 -2.81 7.80 11.65
CA THR A 74 -1.93 8.44 10.66
C THR A 74 -0.75 7.55 10.29
N LYS A 75 -0.09 6.93 11.27
CA LYS A 75 0.99 5.96 11.01
C LYS A 75 0.46 4.73 10.28
N LEU A 76 -0.71 4.22 10.70
CA LEU A 76 -1.34 3.07 10.03
C LEU A 76 -1.67 3.37 8.56
N LEU A 77 -2.16 4.58 8.27
CA LEU A 77 -2.42 5.04 6.91
C LEU A 77 -1.11 5.14 6.10
N ALA A 78 -0.04 5.65 6.68
CA ALA A 78 1.26 5.73 6.01
C ALA A 78 1.84 4.34 5.69
N ASP A 79 1.80 3.41 6.65
CA ASP A 79 2.23 2.02 6.45
C ASP A 79 1.42 1.35 5.32
N HIS A 80 0.10 1.61 5.28
CA HIS A 80 -0.80 1.13 4.24
C HIS A 80 -0.47 1.71 2.87
N GLN A 81 -0.21 3.02 2.77
CA GLN A 81 0.14 3.68 1.50
C GLN A 81 1.42 3.12 0.89
N VAL A 82 2.42 2.80 1.71
CA VAL A 82 3.66 2.14 1.25
C VAL A 82 3.34 0.77 0.64
N LEU A 83 2.56 -0.05 1.35
CA LEU A 83 2.17 -1.38 0.88
C LEU A 83 1.36 -1.30 -0.42
N GLN A 84 0.44 -0.34 -0.52
CA GLN A 84 -0.38 -0.13 -1.71
C GLN A 84 0.48 0.21 -2.95
N LEU A 85 1.50 1.04 -2.78
CA LEU A 85 2.45 1.36 -3.85
C LEU A 85 3.24 0.13 -4.27
N GLU A 86 3.70 -0.69 -3.32
CA GLU A 86 4.38 -1.95 -3.62
C GLU A 86 3.48 -2.89 -4.42
N ILE A 87 2.23 -3.08 -3.99
CA ILE A 87 1.24 -3.89 -4.70
C ILE A 87 1.09 -3.40 -6.14
N GLN A 88 0.93 -2.09 -6.34
CA GLN A 88 0.73 -1.53 -7.67
C GLN A 88 1.96 -1.68 -8.57
N THR A 89 3.14 -1.29 -8.07
CA THR A 89 4.35 -1.16 -8.89
C THR A 89 5.04 -2.51 -9.10
N GLU A 90 5.40 -3.18 -8.01
CA GLU A 90 6.11 -4.46 -8.08
C GLU A 90 5.19 -5.56 -8.62
N GLY A 91 3.91 -5.55 -8.25
CA GLY A 91 2.92 -6.47 -8.81
C GLY A 91 2.75 -6.34 -10.32
N GLN A 92 2.63 -5.11 -10.85
CA GLN A 92 2.57 -4.86 -12.29
C GLN A 92 3.86 -5.33 -12.98
N ALA A 93 5.03 -5.05 -12.40
CA ALA A 93 6.31 -5.46 -12.97
C ALA A 93 6.47 -6.99 -13.01
N GLN A 94 6.11 -7.70 -11.94
CA GLN A 94 6.17 -9.16 -11.89
C GLN A 94 5.24 -9.81 -12.92
N ILE A 95 3.98 -9.36 -13.02
CA ILE A 95 3.03 -9.90 -13.99
C ILE A 95 3.45 -9.59 -15.42
N SER A 96 3.98 -8.39 -15.68
CA SER A 96 4.47 -8.01 -17.01
C SER A 96 5.65 -8.90 -17.43
N ARG A 97 6.65 -9.09 -16.55
CA ARG A 97 7.78 -9.99 -16.78
C ARG A 97 7.34 -11.43 -17.07
N LEU A 98 6.41 -11.98 -16.29
CA LEU A 98 5.86 -13.32 -16.54
C LEU A 98 5.12 -13.41 -17.88
N THR A 99 4.39 -12.36 -18.25
CA THR A 99 3.63 -12.31 -19.51
C THR A 99 4.58 -12.21 -20.71
N GLU A 100 5.64 -11.42 -20.61
CA GLU A 100 6.68 -11.30 -21.64
C GLU A 100 7.46 -12.60 -21.81
N GLN A 101 7.81 -13.30 -20.72
CA GLN A 101 8.47 -14.61 -20.78
C GLN A 101 7.67 -15.64 -21.59
N ILE A 102 6.34 -15.63 -21.48
CA ILE A 102 5.47 -16.50 -22.27
C ILE A 102 5.48 -16.09 -23.75
N LYS A 103 5.53 -14.79 -24.04
CA LYS A 103 5.54 -14.25 -25.41
C LYS A 103 6.88 -14.46 -26.11
N SER A 104 8.00 -14.25 -25.42
CA SER A 104 9.35 -14.42 -25.98
C SER A 104 9.72 -15.88 -26.24
N SER A 105 9.11 -16.81 -25.50
CA SER A 105 9.17 -18.25 -25.78
C SER A 105 8.41 -18.66 -27.05
N SER A 106 7.95 -17.70 -27.88
CA SER A 106 7.20 -17.95 -29.12
C SER A 106 8.02 -17.93 -30.40
N LEU A 107 9.27 -17.45 -30.36
CA LEU A 107 10.08 -17.31 -31.57
C LEU A 107 10.64 -18.65 -32.09
N ASP A 108 10.66 -19.67 -31.23
CA ASP A 108 11.04 -21.04 -31.58
C ASP A 108 9.83 -21.97 -31.42
N GLU A 109 9.56 -22.72 -32.49
CA GLU A 109 8.84 -24.00 -32.55
C GLU A 109 7.34 -24.08 -32.90
N LEU A 110 7.13 -24.62 -34.10
CA LEU A 110 6.01 -25.46 -34.52
C LEU A 110 6.15 -26.88 -33.91
N SER A 111 5.49 -27.16 -32.76
CA SER A 111 5.20 -28.55 -32.33
C SER A 111 4.07 -28.62 -31.28
N GLY A 112 3.15 -29.59 -31.42
CA GLY A 112 1.90 -29.66 -30.65
C GLY A 112 2.03 -29.97 -29.14
N SER A 113 3.17 -30.47 -28.67
CA SER A 113 3.43 -30.69 -27.23
C SER A 113 3.75 -29.38 -26.49
N GLU A 114 4.59 -28.53 -27.10
CA GLU A 114 4.96 -27.22 -26.57
C GLU A 114 3.78 -26.26 -26.48
N GLY A 115 2.84 -26.33 -27.43
CA GLY A 115 1.60 -25.55 -27.40
C GLY A 115 0.75 -25.81 -26.15
N ARG A 116 0.60 -27.07 -25.72
CA ARG A 116 -0.15 -27.42 -24.50
C ARG A 116 0.56 -26.98 -23.23
N LEU A 117 1.89 -27.08 -23.18
CA LEU A 117 2.67 -26.62 -22.04
C LEU A 117 2.59 -25.09 -21.91
N ARG A 118 2.63 -24.38 -23.03
CA ARG A 118 2.45 -22.91 -23.08
C ARG A 118 1.08 -22.49 -22.55
N GLU A 119 0.01 -23.16 -22.95
CA GLU A 119 -1.33 -22.83 -22.47
C GLU A 119 -1.47 -23.04 -20.95
N LYS A 120 -0.87 -24.12 -20.41
CA LYS A 120 -0.78 -24.30 -18.96
C LYS A 120 -0.02 -23.18 -18.25
N ARG A 121 1.10 -22.70 -18.84
CA ARG A 121 1.86 -21.55 -18.29
C ARG A 121 1.05 -20.27 -18.34
N ARG A 122 0.32 -20.01 -19.44
CA ARG A 122 -0.58 -18.86 -19.58
C ARG A 122 -1.67 -18.87 -18.52
N ALA A 123 -2.35 -20.01 -18.35
CA ALA A 123 -3.38 -20.16 -17.32
C ALA A 123 -2.81 -19.96 -15.90
N ALA A 124 -1.60 -20.43 -15.62
CA ALA A 124 -0.95 -20.21 -14.32
C ALA A 124 -0.65 -18.72 -14.06
N VAL A 125 -0.19 -17.97 -15.06
CA VAL A 125 0.04 -16.53 -14.94
C VAL A 125 -1.28 -15.76 -14.78
N GLU A 126 -2.36 -16.20 -15.42
CA GLU A 126 -3.70 -15.65 -15.23
C GLU A 126 -4.16 -15.76 -13.77
N VAL A 127 -3.95 -16.92 -13.15
CA VAL A 127 -4.30 -17.13 -11.72
C VAL A 127 -3.51 -16.17 -10.82
N LEU A 128 -2.21 -16.01 -11.07
CA LEU A 128 -1.38 -15.05 -10.31
C LEU A 128 -1.85 -13.61 -10.52
N ARG A 129 -2.21 -13.25 -11.75
CA ARG A 129 -2.73 -11.93 -12.07
C ARG A 129 -4.05 -11.65 -11.34
N LYS A 130 -4.99 -12.59 -11.37
CA LYS A 130 -6.27 -12.46 -10.64
C LYS A 130 -6.04 -12.26 -9.15
N ARG A 131 -5.19 -13.09 -8.54
CA ARG A 131 -4.86 -12.98 -7.12
C ARG A 131 -4.20 -11.65 -6.77
N TRP A 132 -3.31 -11.15 -7.61
CA TRP A 132 -2.72 -9.82 -7.46
C TRP A 132 -3.78 -8.71 -7.49
N HIS A 133 -4.71 -8.74 -8.44
CA HIS A 133 -5.80 -7.77 -8.51
C HIS A 133 -6.70 -7.82 -7.28
N GLU A 134 -6.99 -9.02 -6.76
CA GLU A 134 -7.77 -9.18 -5.53
C GLU A 134 -7.06 -8.53 -4.33
N LEU A 135 -5.75 -8.72 -4.17
CA LEU A 135 -4.97 -8.05 -3.12
C LEU A 135 -4.97 -6.53 -3.29
N TYR A 136 -4.89 -6.04 -4.52
CA TYR A 136 -5.00 -4.61 -4.81
C TYR A 136 -6.37 -4.05 -4.39
N LEU A 137 -7.47 -4.72 -4.76
CA LEU A 137 -8.81 -4.30 -4.34
C LEU A 137 -8.99 -4.34 -2.82
N ASN A 138 -8.51 -5.39 -2.16
CA ASN A 138 -8.55 -5.51 -0.70
C ASN A 138 -7.76 -4.36 -0.04
N SER A 139 -6.61 -3.99 -0.60
CA SER A 139 -5.84 -2.84 -0.13
C SER A 139 -6.64 -1.54 -0.22
N LEU A 140 -7.38 -1.31 -1.31
CA LEU A 140 -8.22 -0.11 -1.47
C LEU A 140 -9.38 -0.08 -0.47
N VAL A 141 -10.03 -1.23 -0.24
CA VAL A 141 -11.09 -1.34 0.77
C VAL A 141 -10.56 -1.02 2.16
N LEU A 142 -9.37 -1.51 2.50
CA LEU A 142 -8.71 -1.18 3.78
C LEU A 142 -8.39 0.32 3.87
N GLN A 143 -7.93 0.95 2.79
CA GLN A 143 -7.69 2.39 2.75
C GLN A 143 -8.93 3.17 3.14
N LEU A 144 -10.08 2.85 2.53
CA LEU A 144 -11.35 3.51 2.83
C LEU A 144 -11.74 3.36 4.30
N LYS A 145 -11.54 2.17 4.88
CA LYS A 145 -11.82 1.94 6.31
C LYS A 145 -10.91 2.76 7.22
N ILE A 146 -9.62 2.87 6.89
CA ILE A 146 -8.67 3.68 7.67
C ILE A 146 -9.07 5.16 7.59
N GLU A 147 -9.38 5.65 6.39
CA GLU A 147 -9.78 7.03 6.14
C GLU A 147 -11.10 7.40 6.84
N ASP A 148 -12.11 6.51 6.82
CA ASP A 148 -13.38 6.72 7.54
C ASP A 148 -13.15 6.87 9.05
N ARG A 149 -12.33 6.00 9.66
CA ARG A 149 -11.99 6.13 11.08
C ARG A 149 -11.22 7.40 11.40
N LEU A 150 -10.33 7.82 10.51
CA LEU A 150 -9.54 9.03 10.68
C LEU A 150 -10.43 10.28 10.59
N ASN A 151 -11.38 10.31 9.66
CA ASN A 151 -12.37 11.38 9.57
C ASN A 151 -13.26 11.45 10.82
N ARG A 152 -13.77 10.32 11.32
CA ARG A 152 -14.56 10.28 12.57
C ARG A 152 -13.77 10.80 13.78
N ALA A 153 -12.53 10.38 13.93
CA ALA A 153 -11.67 10.85 15.01
C ALA A 153 -11.41 12.37 14.95
N GLN A 154 -11.31 12.93 13.73
CA GLN A 154 -11.18 14.38 13.53
C GLN A 154 -12.49 15.11 13.85
N GLU A 155 -13.63 14.58 13.43
CA GLU A 155 -14.95 15.14 13.73
C GLU A 155 -15.27 15.13 15.23
N GLU A 156 -14.88 14.11 15.99
CA GLU A 156 -15.06 14.04 17.44
C GLU A 156 -14.15 15.03 18.21
N SER A 157 -12.98 15.36 17.65
CA SER A 157 -12.03 16.30 18.27
C SER A 157 -12.46 17.77 18.19
N LEU A 158 -13.25 18.14 17.16
CA LEU A 158 -13.67 19.51 16.88
C LEU A 158 -14.65 20.09 17.93
N PRO A 159 -15.71 19.36 18.36
CA PRO A 159 -16.59 19.80 19.44
C PRO A 159 -15.88 19.92 20.79
N ALA A 160 -14.91 19.07 21.09
CA ALA A 160 -14.19 19.08 22.37
C ALA A 160 -13.37 20.36 22.55
N LEU A 161 -12.70 20.82 21.48
CA LEU A 161 -11.96 22.08 21.47
C LEU A 161 -12.87 23.31 21.57
N LEU A 162 -14.06 23.27 20.97
CA LEU A 162 -15.04 24.36 21.08
C LEU A 162 -15.62 24.48 22.50
N HIS A 163 -15.93 23.35 23.15
CA HIS A 163 -16.38 23.34 24.55
C HIS A 163 -15.28 23.76 25.53
N GLN A 164 -14.02 23.41 25.27
CA GLN A 164 -12.89 23.85 26.09
C GLN A 164 -12.69 25.37 25.98
N ARG A 165 -12.83 25.94 24.77
CA ARG A 165 -12.72 27.38 24.54
C ARG A 165 -13.84 28.19 25.22
N GLN A 166 -15.08 27.69 25.19
CA GLN A 166 -16.19 28.35 25.88
C GLN A 166 -16.04 28.38 27.42
N ARG A 167 -15.40 27.37 28.01
CA ARG A 167 -15.10 27.37 29.45
C ARG A 167 -14.04 28.40 29.82
N THR A 168 -12.96 28.49 29.04
CA THR A 168 -11.89 29.46 29.31
C THR A 168 -12.33 30.91 29.13
N ASP A 169 -13.26 31.17 28.21
CA ASP A 169 -13.78 32.52 27.98
C ASP A 169 -14.79 32.94 29.07
N SER A 170 -15.53 31.99 29.64
CA SER A 170 -16.46 32.25 30.75
C SER A 170 -15.72 32.54 32.07
N GLU A 171 -14.59 31.87 32.34
CA GLU A 171 -13.77 32.14 33.53
C GLU A 171 -13.07 33.50 33.49
N LYS A 172 -12.69 33.98 32.30
CA LYS A 172 -12.11 35.33 32.13
C LYS A 172 -13.14 36.46 32.25
N SER A 173 -14.40 36.20 31.90
CA SER A 173 -15.47 37.21 32.01
C SER A 173 -15.97 37.42 33.44
N GLY A 174 -15.67 36.52 34.38
CA GLY A 174 -16.14 36.58 35.77
C GLY A 174 -15.24 37.33 36.75
N GLN A 175 -14.03 37.74 36.37
CA GLN A 175 -13.03 38.35 37.29
C GLN A 175 -12.94 39.89 37.24
N GLY A 176 -13.75 40.57 36.44
CA GLY A 176 -13.66 42.03 36.26
C GLY A 176 -14.91 42.77 36.70
N ASN A 177 -15.17 42.89 38.01
CA ASN A 177 -15.82 44.07 38.62
C ASN A 177 -15.96 43.88 40.14
N ALA A 178 -14.94 44.30 40.88
CA ALA A 178 -15.10 44.73 42.26
C ALA A 178 -14.92 46.28 42.27
N PRO A 179 -15.96 47.07 42.59
CA PRO A 179 -15.79 48.51 42.70
C PRO A 179 -15.09 48.82 44.03
N LEU A 180 -13.91 49.43 43.96
CA LEU A 180 -13.23 50.00 45.12
C LEU A 180 -14.05 51.20 45.60
N SER A 181 -14.54 51.10 46.85
CA SER A 181 -15.16 52.19 47.61
C SER A 181 -14.10 53.09 48.24
#